data_AF-A0A9E5UUD7-F1
#
_entry.id   AF-A0A9E5UUD7-F1
#
_cell.length_a   1.000
_cell.length_b   1.000
_cell.length_c   1.000
_cell.angle_alpha   90.00
_cell.angle_beta   90.00
_cell.angle_gamma   90.00
#
_symmetry.space_group_name_H-M   'P 1'
#
loop_
_entity.id
_entity.type
_entity.pdbx_description
1 polymer ?
#
loop_
_entity_poly.entity_id
_entity_poly.type
_entity_poly.pdbx_seq_one_letter_code
_entity_poly.pdbx_strand_id
1 'polypeptide(L)'
;MLKWYVQQDLARQCQQGNPKAQKMVYERYAAKMLSLCLRYVPRDDEAEDLMIGGFLKVFQKIAQFKGEGSFEGWIRRIMVNECLNHLRKQRWLYATSDLPPAPEMSQTIAHDYGAEELLALVQDLPTGYRTVFNLYAIEGYSHKEIAEQLGINENTSKSQLARARALLQKKLQQHQDKLNQVKHG
;
A
#
# COMPACT_ATOMS: atom_id res chain seq x y z
N MET A 1 14.74 -2.68 -22.10
CA MET A 1 14.01 -2.86 -23.38
C MET A 1 13.24 -4.20 -23.41
N LEU A 2 13.89 -5.36 -23.23
CA LEU A 2 13.24 -6.70 -23.25
C LEU A 2 12.13 -6.91 -22.20
N LYS A 3 12.30 -6.46 -20.95
CA LYS A 3 11.27 -6.59 -19.89
C LYS A 3 9.94 -5.91 -20.24
N TRP A 4 9.96 -4.85 -21.05
CA TRP A 4 8.78 -4.05 -21.38
C TRP A 4 7.95 -4.70 -22.49
N TYR A 5 8.60 -5.26 -23.51
CA TYR A 5 7.97 -6.02 -24.59
C TYR A 5 7.26 -7.28 -24.07
N VAL A 6 7.89 -7.98 -23.12
CA VAL A 6 7.31 -9.16 -22.45
C VAL A 6 6.08 -8.80 -21.59
N GLN A 7 6.02 -7.58 -21.02
CA GLN A 7 4.84 -7.13 -20.25
C GLN A 7 3.65 -6.77 -21.14
N GLN A 8 3.88 -6.05 -22.24
CA GLN A 8 2.81 -5.70 -23.18
C GLN A 8 2.23 -6.94 -23.88
N ASP A 9 3.09 -7.91 -24.20
CA ASP A 9 2.62 -9.16 -24.80
C ASP A 9 1.77 -9.99 -23.84
N LEU A 10 2.11 -10.06 -22.55
CA LEU A 10 1.28 -10.75 -21.55
C LEU A 10 -0.08 -10.10 -21.35
N ALA A 11 -0.16 -8.78 -21.29
CA ALA A 11 -1.44 -8.07 -21.16
C ALA A 11 -2.35 -8.38 -22.37
N ARG A 12 -1.81 -8.31 -23.59
CA ARG A 12 -2.53 -8.65 -24.83
C ARG A 12 -3.00 -10.11 -24.85
N GLN A 13 -2.14 -11.05 -24.46
CA GLN A 13 -2.53 -12.47 -24.38
C GLN A 13 -3.63 -12.68 -23.32
N CYS A 14 -3.60 -11.96 -22.20
CA CYS A 14 -4.68 -11.99 -21.20
C CYS A 14 -6.00 -11.44 -21.77
N GLN A 15 -5.95 -10.38 -22.60
CA GLN A 15 -7.12 -9.83 -23.30
C GLN A 15 -7.74 -10.83 -24.28
N GLN A 16 -6.93 -11.74 -24.83
CA GLN A 16 -7.39 -12.84 -25.67
C GLN A 16 -7.91 -14.05 -24.87
N GLY A 17 -7.97 -13.95 -23.54
CA GLY A 17 -8.46 -15.03 -22.67
C GLY A 17 -7.48 -16.19 -22.49
N ASN A 18 -6.19 -16.01 -22.79
CA ASN A 18 -5.19 -17.08 -22.67
C ASN A 18 -4.94 -17.47 -21.18
N PRO A 19 -5.31 -18.69 -20.73
CA PRO A 19 -5.15 -19.09 -19.34
C PRO A 19 -3.68 -19.18 -18.88
N LYS A 20 -2.77 -19.53 -19.79
CA LYS A 20 -1.33 -19.58 -19.49
C LYS A 20 -0.79 -18.18 -19.21
N ALA A 21 -1.22 -17.19 -19.98
CA ALA A 21 -0.83 -15.80 -19.76
C ALA A 21 -1.36 -15.27 -18.42
N GLN A 22 -2.62 -15.59 -18.07
CA GLN A 22 -3.20 -15.22 -16.77
C GLN A 22 -2.42 -15.83 -15.60
N LYS A 23 -2.08 -17.13 -15.69
CA LYS A 23 -1.22 -17.80 -14.70
C LYS A 23 0.13 -17.12 -14.55
N MET A 24 0.80 -16.79 -15.66
CA MET A 24 2.10 -16.10 -15.63
C MET A 24 2.01 -14.70 -15.02
N VAL A 25 0.91 -13.98 -15.25
CA VAL A 25 0.65 -12.68 -14.63
C VAL A 25 0.47 -12.84 -13.12
N TYR A 26 -0.32 -13.81 -12.69
CA TYR A 26 -0.52 -14.11 -11.26
C TYR A 26 0.82 -14.45 -10.59
N GLU A 27 1.54 -15.47 -11.08
CA GLU A 27 2.82 -15.91 -10.50
C GLU A 27 3.86 -14.79 -10.43
N ARG A 28 3.86 -13.89 -11.42
CA ARG A 28 4.80 -12.77 -11.46
C ARG A 28 4.49 -11.68 -10.45
N TYR A 29 3.22 -11.38 -10.20
CA TYR A 29 2.83 -10.20 -9.43
C TYR A 29 2.24 -10.53 -8.06
N ALA A 30 1.82 -11.78 -7.79
CA ALA A 30 1.11 -12.17 -6.57
C ALA A 30 1.84 -11.77 -5.30
N ALA A 31 3.12 -12.15 -5.13
CA ALA A 31 3.89 -11.79 -3.94
C ALA A 31 3.94 -10.28 -3.71
N LYS A 32 4.15 -9.50 -4.77
CA LYS A 32 4.22 -8.03 -4.70
C LYS A 32 2.87 -7.38 -4.40
N MET A 33 1.79 -7.96 -4.91
CA MET A 33 0.43 -7.48 -4.64
C MET A 33 -0.04 -7.88 -3.24
N LEU A 34 0.38 -9.04 -2.74
CA LEU A 34 0.16 -9.44 -1.35
C LEU A 34 0.87 -8.46 -0.40
N SER A 35 2.15 -8.15 -0.64
CA SER A 35 2.87 -7.13 0.14
C SER A 35 2.20 -5.75 0.05
N LEU A 36 1.53 -5.42 -1.07
CA LEU A 36 0.74 -4.19 -1.18
C LEU A 36 -0.50 -4.26 -0.30
N CYS A 37 -1.28 -5.34 -0.36
CA CYS A 37 -2.47 -5.54 0.45
C CYS A 37 -2.16 -5.50 1.95
N LEU A 38 -1.07 -6.16 2.37
CA LEU A 38 -0.59 -6.18 3.75
C LEU A 38 -0.26 -4.78 4.30
N ARG A 39 0.14 -3.82 3.46
CA ARG A 39 0.35 -2.43 3.90
C ARG A 39 -0.96 -1.74 4.29
N TYR A 40 -2.09 -2.12 3.71
CA TYR A 40 -3.39 -1.53 4.00
C TYR A 40 -4.16 -2.30 5.08
N VAL A 41 -4.08 -3.63 5.04
CA VAL A 41 -4.82 -4.57 5.90
C VAL A 41 -3.82 -5.47 6.62
N PRO A 42 -3.64 -5.32 7.95
CA PRO A 42 -2.63 -6.05 8.71
C PRO A 42 -2.88 -7.55 8.88
N ARG A 43 -4.07 -8.03 8.54
CA ARG A 43 -4.45 -9.42 8.70
C ARG A 43 -4.11 -10.21 7.43
N ASP A 44 -3.32 -11.26 7.59
CA ASP A 44 -2.80 -12.06 6.47
C ASP A 44 -3.93 -12.71 5.65
N ASP A 45 -4.92 -13.31 6.33
CA ASP A 45 -6.09 -13.93 5.70
C ASP A 45 -6.88 -12.93 4.84
N GLU A 46 -7.19 -11.76 5.40
CA GLU A 46 -7.89 -10.70 4.67
C GLU A 46 -7.05 -10.13 3.52
N ALA A 47 -5.74 -9.98 3.70
CA ALA A 47 -4.85 -9.46 2.66
C ALA A 47 -4.71 -10.44 1.48
N GLU A 48 -4.63 -11.74 1.75
CA GLU A 48 -4.65 -12.79 0.73
C GLU A 48 -5.96 -12.79 -0.04
N ASP A 49 -7.11 -12.75 0.64
CA ASP A 49 -8.43 -12.69 0.00
C ASP A 49 -8.57 -11.47 -0.92
N LEU A 50 -8.10 -10.30 -0.48
CA LEU A 50 -8.11 -9.08 -1.28
C LEU A 50 -7.20 -9.17 -2.50
N MET A 51 -6.03 -9.79 -2.38
CA MET A 51 -5.10 -10.00 -3.48
C MET A 51 -5.69 -10.98 -4.51
N ILE A 52 -6.27 -12.11 -4.07
CA ILE A 52 -6.97 -13.07 -4.95
C ILE A 52 -8.13 -12.38 -5.67
N GLY A 53 -9.02 -11.73 -4.92
CA GLY A 53 -10.16 -11.00 -5.47
C GLY A 53 -9.75 -9.88 -6.43
N GLY A 54 -8.63 -9.22 -6.15
CA GLY A 54 -8.03 -8.22 -7.03
C GLY A 54 -7.56 -8.81 -8.35
N PHE A 55 -6.92 -9.99 -8.35
CA PHE A 55 -6.53 -10.67 -9.61
C PHE A 55 -7.74 -11.12 -10.42
N LEU A 56 -8.80 -11.61 -9.77
CA LEU A 56 -10.06 -11.90 -10.47
C LEU A 56 -10.58 -10.66 -11.21
N LYS A 57 -10.54 -9.49 -10.56
CA LYS A 57 -10.93 -8.21 -11.17
C LYS A 57 -9.97 -7.74 -12.25
N VAL A 58 -8.66 -7.96 -12.10
CA VAL A 58 -7.65 -7.70 -13.14
C VAL A 58 -8.03 -8.43 -14.42
N PHE A 59 -8.32 -9.73 -14.33
CA PHE A 59 -8.66 -10.52 -15.52
C PHE A 59 -10.05 -10.19 -16.08
N GLN A 60 -11.04 -9.93 -15.22
CA GLN A 60 -12.37 -9.48 -15.66
C GLN A 60 -12.32 -8.12 -16.39
N LYS A 61 -11.44 -7.21 -15.96
CA LYS A 61 -11.34 -5.85 -16.50
C LYS A 61 -10.21 -5.67 -17.50
N ILE A 62 -9.51 -6.73 -17.90
CA ILE A 62 -8.27 -6.64 -18.69
C ILE A 62 -8.44 -5.89 -20.03
N ALA A 63 -9.64 -5.93 -20.62
CA ALA A 63 -9.98 -5.19 -21.84
C ALA A 63 -9.95 -3.66 -21.68
N GLN A 64 -10.00 -3.17 -20.43
CA GLN A 64 -9.90 -1.75 -20.08
C GLN A 64 -8.46 -1.25 -20.08
N PHE A 65 -7.46 -2.13 -19.98
CA PHE A 65 -6.06 -1.73 -20.08
C PHE A 65 -5.72 -1.34 -21.52
N LYS A 66 -5.47 -0.04 -21.74
CA LYS A 66 -5.19 0.53 -23.08
C LYS A 66 -3.70 0.60 -23.42
N GLY A 67 -2.82 0.04 -22.58
CA GLY A 67 -1.37 0.16 -22.78
C GLY A 67 -0.79 1.50 -22.34
N GLU A 68 -1.60 2.37 -21.73
CA GLU A 68 -1.16 3.63 -21.12
C GLU A 68 -0.50 3.34 -19.77
N GLY A 69 0.78 3.70 -19.63
CA GLY A 69 1.58 3.38 -18.46
C GLY A 69 1.97 1.90 -18.38
N SER A 70 2.41 1.46 -17.20
CA SER A 70 2.83 0.07 -16.99
C SER A 70 1.65 -0.83 -16.63
N PHE A 71 1.69 -2.07 -17.13
CA PHE A 71 0.69 -3.07 -16.76
C PHE A 71 0.70 -3.36 -15.25
N GLU A 72 1.88 -3.38 -14.63
CA GLU A 72 2.00 -3.48 -13.17
C GLU A 72 1.30 -2.31 -12.45
N GLY A 73 1.47 -1.07 -12.91
CA GLY A 73 0.80 0.09 -12.32
C GLY A 73 -0.71 0.00 -12.42
N TRP A 74 -1.23 -0.55 -13.51
CA TRP A 74 -2.66 -0.80 -13.68
C TRP A 74 -3.18 -1.87 -12.71
N ILE A 75 -2.44 -2.99 -12.54
CA ILE A 75 -2.75 -4.03 -11.53
C ILE A 75 -2.74 -3.43 -10.12
N ARG A 76 -1.70 -2.67 -9.78
CA ARG A 76 -1.57 -2.00 -8.47
C ARG A 76 -2.77 -1.11 -8.17
N ARG A 77 -3.24 -0.33 -9.14
CA ARG A 77 -4.42 0.52 -8.98
C ARG A 77 -5.68 -0.29 -8.66
N ILE A 78 -5.84 -1.46 -9.27
CA ILE A 78 -6.94 -2.38 -8.93
C ILE A 78 -6.78 -2.89 -7.49
N MET A 79 -5.58 -3.31 -7.09
CA MET A 79 -5.32 -3.82 -5.73
C MET A 79 -5.56 -2.76 -4.65
N VAL A 80 -5.09 -1.53 -4.86
CA VAL A 80 -5.34 -0.39 -3.96
C VAL A 80 -6.84 -0.16 -3.83
N ASN A 81 -7.57 -0.13 -4.94
CA ASN A 81 -9.03 0.04 -4.92
C ASN A 81 -9.75 -1.07 -4.15
N GLU A 82 -9.30 -2.32 -4.25
CA GLU A 82 -9.83 -3.42 -3.45
C GLU A 82 -9.63 -3.21 -1.96
N CYS A 83 -8.41 -2.83 -1.55
CA CYS A 83 -8.11 -2.53 -0.17
C CYS A 83 -8.97 -1.37 0.36
N LEU A 84 -9.08 -0.27 -0.41
CA LEU A 84 -9.90 0.88 -0.01
C LEU A 84 -11.38 0.52 0.11
N ASN A 85 -11.92 -0.29 -0.79
CA ASN A 85 -13.30 -0.75 -0.73
C ASN A 85 -13.56 -1.61 0.50
N HIS A 86 -12.61 -2.48 0.87
CA HIS A 86 -12.68 -3.26 2.11
C HIS A 86 -12.71 -2.36 3.34
N LEU A 87 -11.77 -1.42 3.45
CA LEU A 87 -11.68 -0.49 4.58
C LEU A 87 -12.92 0.40 4.72
N ARG A 88 -13.54 0.81 3.60
CA ARG A 88 -14.82 1.54 3.61
C ARG A 88 -15.96 0.71 4.21
N LYS A 89 -16.08 -0.56 3.82
CA LYS A 89 -17.13 -1.47 4.33
C LYS A 89 -17.01 -1.70 5.83
N GLN A 90 -15.78 -1.74 6.35
CA GLN A 90 -15.51 -1.90 7.78
C GLN A 90 -15.70 -0.62 8.60
N ARG A 91 -16.07 0.52 7.97
CA ARG A 91 -16.19 1.86 8.59
C ARG A 91 -14.91 2.38 9.27
N TRP A 92 -13.75 1.76 9.03
CA TRP A 92 -12.51 2.10 9.72
C TRP A 92 -11.87 3.42 9.27
N LEU A 93 -12.33 4.01 8.17
CA LEU A 93 -11.85 5.31 7.69
C LEU A 93 -12.36 6.50 8.53
N TYR A 94 -13.38 6.29 9.37
CA TYR A 94 -14.01 7.36 10.18
C TYR A 94 -13.55 7.40 11.65
N ALA A 95 -12.75 6.42 12.08
CA ALA A 95 -12.25 6.37 13.46
C ALA A 95 -11.01 7.26 13.62
N THR A 96 -11.19 8.57 13.64
CA THR A 96 -10.15 9.52 14.03
C THR A 96 -10.67 10.47 15.10
N SER A 97 -10.86 9.96 16.31
CA SER A 97 -10.97 10.80 17.51
C SER A 97 -9.70 10.62 18.34
N ASP A 98 -9.06 11.76 18.60
CA ASP A 98 -8.13 12.06 19.69
C ASP A 98 -6.83 11.27 19.81
N LEU A 99 -5.78 11.79 19.17
CA LEU A 99 -4.39 11.50 19.50
C LEU A 99 -3.58 12.82 19.58
N PRO A 100 -2.56 12.87 20.46
CA PRO A 100 -1.84 14.08 20.86
C PRO A 100 -1.11 14.77 19.69
N PRO A 101 -0.70 16.05 19.87
CA PRO A 101 0.01 16.82 18.86
C PRO A 101 1.24 16.08 18.32
N ALA A 102 1.55 16.35 17.04
CA ALA A 102 2.71 15.76 16.38
C ALA A 102 3.99 16.17 17.15
N PRO A 103 4.85 15.23 17.55
CA PRO A 103 6.16 15.56 18.09
C PRO A 103 6.99 16.35 17.07
N GLU A 104 7.87 17.21 17.59
CA GLU A 104 8.86 17.91 16.76
C GLU A 104 9.73 16.91 16.00
N MET A 105 9.97 17.22 14.74
CA MET A 105 10.69 16.38 13.79
C MET A 105 12.17 16.31 14.21
N SER A 106 12.59 15.20 14.82
CA SER A 106 14.00 14.96 15.15
C SER A 106 14.75 14.27 14.00
N GLN A 107 16.04 14.00 14.20
CA GLN A 107 17.02 13.68 13.15
C GLN A 107 16.68 12.46 12.27
N THR A 108 17.23 12.45 11.06
CA THR A 108 17.17 11.31 10.13
C THR A 108 17.83 10.09 10.77
N ILE A 109 17.03 9.07 11.09
CA ILE A 109 17.53 7.78 11.58
C ILE A 109 18.10 7.02 10.37
N ALA A 110 19.42 7.06 10.19
CA ALA A 110 20.11 6.26 9.18
C ALA A 110 20.36 4.85 9.75
N HIS A 111 19.39 3.96 9.56
CA HIS A 111 19.53 2.55 9.89
C HIS A 111 18.97 1.70 8.74
N ASP A 112 19.62 0.57 8.44
CA ASP A 112 19.19 -0.36 7.41
C ASP A 112 18.09 -1.26 7.99
N TYR A 113 16.84 -0.81 7.88
CA TYR A 113 15.67 -1.54 8.33
C TYR A 113 15.24 -2.58 7.30
N GLY A 114 14.94 -3.80 7.74
CA GLY A 114 14.42 -4.85 6.88
C GLY A 114 13.00 -4.55 6.38
N ALA A 115 12.61 -5.12 5.23
CA ALA A 115 11.28 -4.90 4.65
C ALA A 115 10.13 -5.37 5.57
N GLU A 116 10.31 -6.47 6.30
CA GLU A 116 9.34 -7.01 7.25
C GLU A 116 9.14 -6.08 8.44
N GLU A 117 10.23 -5.51 8.96
CA GLU A 117 10.20 -4.59 10.09
C GLU A 117 9.49 -3.27 9.72
N LEU A 118 9.82 -2.72 8.54
CA LEU A 118 9.13 -1.55 8.01
C LEU A 118 7.65 -1.81 7.77
N LEU A 119 7.29 -3.00 7.27
CA LEU A 119 5.90 -3.39 7.08
C LEU A 119 5.15 -3.43 8.42
N ALA A 120 5.74 -4.05 9.46
CA ALA A 120 5.13 -4.13 10.78
C ALA A 120 4.89 -2.73 11.38
N LEU A 121 5.84 -1.81 11.23
CA LEU A 121 5.69 -0.42 11.68
C LEU A 121 4.55 0.31 10.98
N VAL A 122 4.39 0.11 9.67
CA VAL A 122 3.28 0.68 8.90
C VAL A 122 1.94 0.05 9.30
N GLN A 123 1.91 -1.26 9.51
CA GLN A 123 0.70 -1.99 9.92
C GLN A 123 0.17 -1.53 11.29
N ASP A 124 1.06 -1.17 12.21
CA ASP A 124 0.71 -0.70 13.56
C ASP A 124 0.20 0.76 13.61
N LEU A 125 0.13 1.45 12.47
CA LEU A 125 -0.51 2.76 12.39
C LEU A 125 -2.04 2.65 12.47
N PRO A 126 -2.74 3.65 13.08
CA PRO A 126 -4.19 3.77 12.96
C PRO A 126 -4.62 3.76 11.48
N THR A 127 -5.73 3.07 11.18
CA THR A 127 -6.15 2.77 9.80
C THR A 127 -6.19 3.98 8.87
N GLY A 128 -6.72 5.12 9.31
CA GLY A 128 -6.73 6.35 8.50
C GLY A 128 -5.32 6.84 8.15
N TYR A 129 -4.43 6.87 9.16
CA TYR A 129 -3.06 7.36 9.00
C TYR A 129 -2.25 6.42 8.10
N ARG A 130 -2.39 5.10 8.30
CA ARG A 130 -1.82 4.05 7.44
C ARG A 130 -2.25 4.22 5.99
N THR A 131 -3.55 4.40 5.77
CA THR A 131 -4.13 4.53 4.43
C THR A 131 -3.60 5.76 3.71
N VAL A 132 -3.63 6.94 4.35
CA VAL A 132 -3.12 8.18 3.76
C VAL A 132 -1.62 8.11 3.53
N PHE A 133 -0.85 7.54 4.47
CA PHE A 133 0.58 7.34 4.31
C PHE A 133 0.90 6.50 3.07
N ASN A 134 0.25 5.35 2.91
CA ASN A 134 0.46 4.49 1.75
C ASN A 134 0.11 5.18 0.44
N LEU A 135 -1.07 5.83 0.37
CA LEU A 135 -1.51 6.51 -0.84
C LEU A 135 -0.54 7.63 -1.25
N TYR A 136 -0.07 8.42 -0.30
CA TYR A 136 0.82 9.55 -0.59
C TYR A 136 2.27 9.11 -0.81
N ALA A 137 2.87 8.43 0.17
CA ALA A 137 4.31 8.18 0.21
C ALA A 137 4.75 7.00 -0.66
N ILE A 138 3.84 6.06 -0.97
CA ILE A 138 4.17 4.84 -1.70
C ILE A 138 3.52 4.82 -3.08
N GLU A 139 2.21 5.12 -3.16
CA GLU A 139 1.48 5.08 -4.43
C GLU A 139 1.55 6.42 -5.20
N GLY A 140 2.01 7.49 -4.57
CA GLY A 140 2.32 8.78 -5.22
C GLY A 140 1.11 9.68 -5.49
N TYR A 141 -0.02 9.44 -4.82
CA TYR A 141 -1.20 10.30 -4.95
C TYR A 141 -1.01 11.65 -4.26
N SER A 142 -1.55 12.70 -4.88
CA SER A 142 -1.66 14.02 -4.27
C SER A 142 -2.71 14.04 -3.14
N HIS A 143 -2.62 15.02 -2.23
CA HIS A 143 -3.63 15.20 -1.18
C HIS A 143 -5.04 15.40 -1.72
N LYS A 144 -5.15 16.05 -2.89
CA LYS A 144 -6.42 16.23 -3.60
C LYS A 144 -7.02 14.89 -4.05
N GLU A 145 -6.24 14.06 -4.74
CA GLU A 145 -6.69 12.73 -5.17
C GLU A 145 -7.04 11.83 -3.98
N ILE A 146 -6.29 11.93 -2.87
CA ILE A 146 -6.58 11.18 -1.64
C ILE A 146 -7.88 11.65 -1.01
N ALA A 147 -8.11 12.97 -0.94
CA ALA A 147 -9.33 13.56 -0.41
C ALA A 147 -10.57 13.06 -1.19
N GLU A 148 -10.50 13.10 -2.52
CA GLU A 148 -11.55 12.59 -3.42
C GLU A 148 -11.77 11.09 -3.23
N GLN A 149 -10.71 10.28 -3.19
CA GLN A 149 -10.82 8.84 -3.01
C GLN A 149 -11.40 8.47 -1.64
N LEU A 150 -11.01 9.15 -0.56
CA LEU A 150 -11.42 8.77 0.79
C LEU A 150 -12.70 9.47 1.26
N GLY A 151 -13.20 10.46 0.52
CA GLY A 151 -14.36 11.27 0.94
C GLY A 151 -14.04 12.15 2.17
N ILE A 152 -12.81 12.63 2.26
CA ILE A 152 -12.33 13.53 3.33
C ILE A 152 -11.88 14.86 2.72
N ASN A 153 -11.59 15.87 3.54
CA ASN A 153 -10.99 17.10 3.03
C ASN A 153 -9.46 16.98 2.89
N GLU A 154 -8.84 17.80 2.04
CA GLU A 154 -7.39 17.78 1.81
C GLU A 154 -6.57 18.07 3.09
N ASN A 155 -7.07 18.90 3.99
CA ASN A 155 -6.40 19.21 5.27
C ASN A 155 -6.39 17.98 6.20
N THR A 156 -7.44 17.15 6.16
CA THR A 156 -7.47 15.86 6.85
C THR A 156 -6.41 14.93 6.27
N SER A 157 -6.26 14.87 4.95
CA SER A 157 -5.17 14.09 4.32
C SER A 157 -3.79 14.58 4.78
N LYS A 158 -3.52 15.89 4.75
CA LYS A 158 -2.24 16.47 5.22
C LYS A 158 -1.96 16.17 6.69
N SER A 159 -2.95 16.38 7.56
CA SER A 159 -2.80 16.15 9.00
C SER A 159 -2.65 14.67 9.35
N GLN A 160 -3.37 13.76 8.67
CA GLN A 160 -3.18 12.31 8.84
C GLN A 160 -1.79 11.87 8.38
N LEU A 161 -1.28 12.40 7.26
CA LEU A 161 0.09 12.11 6.81
C LEU A 161 1.14 12.59 7.82
N ALA A 162 1.00 13.82 8.33
CA ALA A 162 1.92 14.36 9.33
C ALA A 162 1.94 13.50 10.60
N ARG A 163 0.77 13.08 11.10
CA ARG A 163 0.64 12.17 12.25
C ARG A 163 1.23 10.79 11.98
N ALA A 164 1.01 10.23 10.79
CA ALA A 164 1.62 8.96 10.39
C ALA A 164 3.14 9.01 10.47
N ARG A 165 3.75 10.06 9.90
CA ARG A 165 5.22 10.26 9.93
C ARG A 165 5.75 10.40 11.35
N ALA A 166 5.10 11.21 12.17
CA ALA A 166 5.46 11.40 13.57
C ALA A 166 5.44 10.09 14.38
N LEU A 167 4.39 9.27 14.20
CA LEU A 167 4.27 7.98 14.88
C LEU A 167 5.35 6.99 14.40
N LEU A 168 5.59 6.90 13.09
CA LEU A 168 6.64 6.05 12.55
C LEU A 168 8.01 6.45 13.09
N GLN A 169 8.32 7.75 13.09
CA GLN A 169 9.58 8.26 13.60
C GLN A 169 9.78 7.93 15.09
N LYS A 170 8.75 8.12 15.91
CA LYS A 170 8.79 7.75 17.33
C LYS A 170 9.05 6.25 17.51
N LYS A 171 8.39 5.39 16.73
CA LYS A 171 8.58 3.94 16.80
C LYS A 171 9.98 3.53 16.36
N LEU A 172 10.51 4.13 15.29
CA LEU A 172 11.87 3.88 14.82
C LEU A 172 12.91 4.26 15.88
N GLN A 173 12.76 5.42 16.54
CA GLN A 173 13.65 5.83 17.63
C GLN A 173 13.62 4.83 18.78
N GLN A 174 12.43 4.43 19.22
CA GLN A 174 12.27 3.43 20.29
C GLN A 174 12.88 2.08 19.92
N HIS A 175 12.80 1.69 18.65
CA HIS A 175 13.40 0.45 18.18
C HIS A 175 14.93 0.52 18.19
N GLN A 176 15.48 1.65 17.74
CA GLN A 176 16.93 1.91 17.78
C GLN A 176 17.46 1.93 19.22
N ASP A 177 16.76 2.58 20.14
CA ASP A 177 17.15 2.66 21.56
C ASP A 177 17.20 1.25 22.19
N LYS A 178 16.23 0.39 21.87
CA LYS A 178 16.20 -1.02 22.32
C LYS A 178 17.39 -1.82 21.76
N LEU A 179 17.67 -1.69 20.46
CA LEU A 179 18.80 -2.38 19.82
C LEU A 179 20.15 -1.95 20.43
N ASN A 180 20.29 -0.67 20.78
CA ASN A 180 21.49 -0.15 21.42
C ASN A 180 21.67 -0.69 22.85
N GLN A 181 20.59 -0.88 23.61
CA GLN A 181 20.63 -1.48 24.96
C GLN A 181 21.04 -2.96 24.92
N VAL A 182 20.58 -3.72 23.93
CA VAL A 182 20.93 -5.16 23.77
C VAL A 182 22.39 -5.36 23.36
N LYS A 183 23.01 -4.40 22.66
CA LYS A 183 24.42 -4.49 22.24
C LYS A 183 25.44 -4.15 23.32
N HIS A 184 25.00 -3.53 24.43
CA HIS A 184 25.88 -3.07 25.52
C HIS A 184 25.63 -3.79 26.87
N GLY A 185 24.82 -4.85 26.88
CA GLY A 185 24.62 -5.74 28.03
C GLY A 185 25.00 -7.18 27.68
#